data_AF-A0A969WPX7-F1
#
_entry.id   AF-A0A969WPX7-F1
#
_cell.length_a   1.000
_cell.length_b   1.000
_cell.length_c   1.000
_cell.angle_alpha   90.00
_cell.angle_beta   90.00
_cell.angle_gamma   90.00
#
_symmetry.space_group_name_H-M   'P 1'
#
loop_
_entity.id
_entity.type
_entity.pdbx_description
1 polymer ?
#
loop_
_entity_poly.entity_id
_entity_poly.type
_entity_poly.pdbx_seq_one_letter_code
_entity_poly.pdbx_strand_id
1 'polypeptide(L)'
;MKRLIVSSLVFVLILCSGLVFAQIGHGGEPLSFQKANVLSNKVEHIQLAKPDMAIIEAEDAMFQKNGELYKVGRMLDVNVDINTAGTWDFLDDGTKVWRLGISAQDAKALAVYYDKFHLTPGSRLFLYNQNRKQVIGSFDHRNNSRFGDKFSTQIIEGETTWLELIIDANASEMPVLEIAKVSYLYRGVE
;
A
#
# COMPACT_ATOMS: atom_id res chain seq x y z
N MET A 1 -5.82 45.12 -17.81
CA MET A 1 -6.40 43.81 -18.20
C MET A 1 -5.48 42.63 -17.86
N LYS A 2 -4.24 42.54 -18.39
CA LYS A 2 -3.32 41.42 -18.07
C LYS A 2 -3.05 41.19 -16.58
N ARG A 3 -2.84 42.25 -15.80
CA ARG A 3 -2.63 42.17 -14.33
C ARG A 3 -3.84 41.63 -13.56
N LEU A 4 -5.06 41.99 -13.96
CA LEU A 4 -6.30 41.49 -13.36
C LEU A 4 -6.53 40.02 -13.69
N ILE A 5 -6.26 39.61 -14.94
CA ILE A 5 -6.33 38.20 -15.37
C ILE A 5 -5.33 37.34 -14.59
N VAL A 6 -4.09 37.82 -14.42
CA VAL A 6 -3.07 37.10 -13.64
C VAL A 6 -3.45 36.98 -12.17
N SER A 7 -3.96 38.05 -11.54
CA SER A 7 -4.43 37.99 -10.15
C SER A 7 -5.62 37.05 -9.97
N SER A 8 -6.57 37.02 -10.91
CA SER A 8 -7.68 36.06 -10.89
C SER A 8 -7.20 34.62 -11.09
N LEU A 9 -6.22 34.37 -11.96
CA LEU A 9 -5.66 33.04 -12.18
C LEU A 9 -4.94 32.51 -10.92
N VAL A 10 -4.16 33.36 -10.25
CA VAL A 10 -3.47 33.04 -8.99
C VAL A 10 -4.48 32.72 -7.88
N PHE A 11 -5.57 33.49 -7.80
CA PHE A 11 -6.62 33.25 -6.81
C PHE A 11 -7.36 31.91 -7.03
N VAL A 12 -7.65 31.55 -8.29
CA VAL A 12 -8.24 30.25 -8.65
C VAL A 12 -7.30 29.09 -8.33
N LEU A 13 -5.99 29.24 -8.59
CA LEU A 13 -4.97 28.23 -8.25
C LEU A 13 -4.86 28.00 -6.73
N ILE A 14 -4.97 29.06 -5.92
CA ILE A 14 -4.95 28.94 -4.46
C ILE A 14 -6.21 28.22 -3.95
N LEU A 15 -7.39 28.52 -4.50
CA LEU A 15 -8.65 27.87 -4.12
C LEU A 15 -8.69 26.37 -4.47
N CYS A 16 -7.99 25.92 -5.51
CA CYS A 16 -7.93 24.50 -5.88
C CYS A 16 -6.98 23.65 -5.01
N SER A 17 -6.07 24.26 -4.24
CA SER A 17 -5.08 23.52 -3.45
C SER A 17 -5.63 22.85 -2.18
N GLY A 18 -6.84 23.23 -1.75
CA GLY A 18 -7.41 22.82 -0.45
C GLY A 18 -8.16 21.48 -0.41
N LEU A 19 -8.19 20.69 -1.48
CA LEU A 19 -9.07 19.50 -1.56
C LEU A 19 -8.35 18.18 -1.87
N VAL A 20 -7.02 18.13 -1.83
CA VAL A 20 -6.28 16.92 -2.17
C VAL A 20 -5.95 16.13 -0.89
N PHE A 21 -6.88 15.28 -0.44
CA PHE A 21 -6.63 14.25 0.58
C PHE A 21 -6.13 12.97 -0.10
N ALA A 22 -4.88 12.97 -0.59
CA ALA A 22 -4.30 11.76 -1.19
C ALA A 22 -3.52 10.97 -0.14
N GLN A 23 -3.88 9.69 0.03
CA GLN A 23 -3.19 8.67 0.85
C GLN A 23 -2.72 9.12 2.25
N ILE A 24 -3.49 9.98 2.91
CA ILE A 24 -3.17 10.42 4.28
C ILE A 24 -3.35 9.22 5.22
N GLY A 25 -2.26 8.83 5.88
CA GLY A 25 -2.33 7.93 7.02
C GLY A 25 -2.82 8.69 8.25
N HIS A 26 -3.67 8.04 9.05
CA HIS A 26 -4.23 8.65 10.26
C HIS A 26 -3.42 8.34 11.54
N GLY A 27 -2.18 7.86 11.37
CA GLY A 27 -1.25 7.55 12.46
C GLY A 27 -1.60 6.26 13.20
N GLY A 28 -1.12 6.14 14.43
CA GLY A 28 -1.20 4.91 15.22
C GLY A 28 -0.12 3.90 14.86
N GLU A 29 -0.22 2.71 15.44
CA GLU A 29 0.72 1.61 15.20
C GLU A 29 -0.04 0.30 14.97
N PRO A 30 0.55 -0.65 14.22
CA PRO A 30 0.02 -2.01 14.12
C PRO A 30 -0.09 -2.67 15.50
N LEU A 31 -1.13 -3.45 15.72
CA LEU A 31 -1.34 -4.16 16.99
C LEU A 31 -0.21 -5.17 17.24
N SER A 32 0.35 -5.76 16.19
CA SER A 32 1.50 -6.67 16.30
C SER A 32 2.78 -6.03 16.86
N PHE A 33 2.86 -4.69 16.91
CA PHE A 33 4.00 -4.00 17.51
C PHE A 33 3.81 -3.85 19.02
N GLN A 34 2.56 -3.74 19.47
CA GLN A 34 2.21 -3.48 20.86
C GLN A 34 1.88 -4.76 21.64
N LYS A 35 1.21 -5.71 20.99
CA LYS A 35 0.66 -6.93 21.61
C LYS A 35 1.00 -8.18 20.79
N ALA A 36 2.27 -8.36 20.43
CA ALA A 36 2.70 -9.50 19.63
C ALA A 36 2.33 -10.87 20.27
N ASN A 37 2.27 -10.94 21.59
CA ASN A 37 2.00 -12.15 22.35
C ASN A 37 0.56 -12.67 22.27
N VAL A 38 -0.41 -11.84 21.85
CA VAL A 38 -1.81 -12.26 21.68
C VAL A 38 -2.16 -12.62 20.25
N LEU A 39 -1.20 -12.51 19.33
CA LEU A 39 -1.37 -12.79 17.91
C LEU A 39 -0.59 -14.04 17.52
N SER A 40 -1.01 -14.70 16.45
CA SER A 40 -0.30 -15.87 15.91
C SER A 40 1.15 -15.53 15.54
N ASN A 41 2.09 -16.37 15.96
CA ASN A 41 3.51 -16.20 15.60
C ASN A 41 3.79 -16.59 14.14
N LYS A 42 2.96 -17.45 13.56
CA LYS A 42 3.04 -17.86 12.17
C LYS A 42 2.02 -17.08 11.36
N VAL A 43 2.51 -16.15 10.56
CA VAL A 43 1.70 -15.39 9.60
C VAL A 43 1.97 -15.93 8.22
N GLU A 44 0.92 -16.08 7.40
CA GLU A 44 1.07 -16.46 6.01
C GLU A 44 1.93 -15.44 5.25
N HIS A 45 2.80 -15.97 4.40
CA HIS A 45 3.81 -15.20 3.69
C HIS A 45 3.87 -15.66 2.24
N ILE A 46 3.49 -14.77 1.33
CA ILE A 46 3.56 -15.00 -0.12
C ILE A 46 4.96 -14.58 -0.60
N GLN A 47 5.68 -15.52 -1.21
CA GLN A 47 6.93 -15.26 -1.90
C GLN A 47 6.67 -15.16 -3.41
N LEU A 48 6.83 -13.96 -3.96
CA LEU A 48 6.72 -13.70 -5.38
C LEU A 48 8.01 -14.11 -6.11
N ALA A 49 7.84 -14.55 -7.36
CA ALA A 49 8.95 -14.85 -8.24
C ALA A 49 9.71 -13.56 -8.58
N LYS A 50 11.04 -13.59 -8.39
CA LYS A 50 11.93 -12.51 -8.79
C LYS A 50 11.89 -12.36 -10.32
N PRO A 51 11.74 -11.13 -10.86
CA PRO A 51 11.88 -10.90 -12.29
C PRO A 51 13.27 -11.23 -12.82
N ASP A 52 13.36 -11.60 -14.10
CA ASP A 52 14.65 -11.77 -14.77
C ASP A 52 15.31 -10.41 -14.96
N MET A 53 16.29 -10.11 -14.09
CA MET A 53 16.99 -8.84 -14.10
C MET A 53 17.88 -8.66 -15.33
N ALA A 54 18.40 -9.75 -15.92
CA ALA A 54 19.21 -9.63 -17.13
C ALA A 54 18.36 -9.13 -18.31
N ILE A 55 17.11 -9.59 -18.42
CA ILE A 55 16.16 -9.09 -19.41
C ILE A 55 15.83 -7.62 -19.13
N ILE A 56 15.50 -7.29 -17.88
CA ILE A 56 15.12 -5.92 -17.48
C ILE A 56 16.25 -4.93 -17.75
N GLU A 57 17.49 -5.28 -17.42
CA GLU A 57 18.65 -4.42 -17.64
C GLU A 57 18.91 -4.19 -19.13
N ALA A 58 18.78 -5.23 -19.97
CA ALA A 58 18.90 -5.09 -21.42
C ALA A 58 17.80 -4.18 -22.01
N GLU A 59 16.55 -4.35 -21.57
CA GLU A 59 15.43 -3.47 -21.95
C GLU A 59 15.68 -2.01 -21.54
N ASP A 60 16.09 -1.81 -20.28
CA ASP A 60 16.32 -0.47 -19.73
C ASP A 60 17.49 0.25 -20.43
N ALA A 61 18.54 -0.47 -20.82
CA ALA A 61 19.64 0.09 -21.61
C ALA A 61 19.18 0.54 -23.01
N MET A 62 18.27 -0.21 -23.65
CA MET A 62 17.66 0.19 -24.92
C MET A 62 16.76 1.42 -24.75
N PHE A 63 15.91 1.45 -23.73
CA PHE A 63 15.06 2.61 -23.44
C PHE A 63 15.89 3.87 -23.19
N GLN A 64 16.97 3.77 -22.43
CA GLN A 64 17.86 4.89 -22.18
C GLN A 64 18.51 5.40 -23.48
N LYS A 65 18.97 4.50 -24.35
CA LYS A 65 19.56 4.86 -25.65
C LYS A 65 18.55 5.57 -26.57
N ASN A 66 17.27 5.19 -26.50
CA ASN A 66 16.20 5.76 -27.30
C ASN A 66 15.57 7.03 -26.70
N GLY A 67 16.00 7.45 -25.49
CA GLY A 67 15.40 8.59 -24.79
C GLY A 67 13.98 8.32 -24.27
N GLU A 68 13.65 7.06 -24.00
CA GLU A 68 12.36 6.64 -23.45
C GLU A 68 12.29 6.80 -21.93
N LEU A 69 11.10 6.53 -21.36
CA LEU A 69 10.84 6.71 -19.93
C LEU A 69 11.73 5.82 -19.05
N TYR A 70 12.27 6.41 -18.00
CA TYR A 70 13.04 5.71 -16.99
C TYR A 70 12.15 4.81 -16.13
N LYS A 71 12.17 3.50 -16.40
CA LYS A 71 11.39 2.50 -15.64
C LYS A 71 12.07 2.20 -14.30
N VAL A 72 11.34 2.21 -13.20
CA VAL A 72 11.91 1.95 -11.85
C VAL A 72 11.48 0.62 -11.24
N GLY A 73 10.46 -0.02 -11.84
CA GLY A 73 9.88 -1.25 -11.31
C GLY A 73 9.16 -2.10 -12.35
N ARG A 74 8.68 -3.26 -11.91
CA ARG A 74 7.79 -4.17 -12.66
C ARG A 74 6.60 -4.53 -11.78
N MET A 75 5.43 -4.76 -12.39
CA MET A 75 4.27 -5.24 -11.66
C MET A 75 4.30 -6.77 -11.60
N LEU A 76 4.18 -7.32 -10.39
CA LEU A 76 4.07 -8.75 -10.14
C LEU A 76 2.63 -9.04 -9.72
N ASP A 77 2.02 -10.03 -10.33
CA ASP A 77 0.65 -10.44 -9.99
C ASP A 77 0.64 -11.17 -8.65
N VAL A 78 -0.39 -10.89 -7.84
CA VAL A 78 -0.61 -11.52 -6.54
C VAL A 78 -1.99 -12.18 -6.51
N ASN A 79 -3.04 -11.42 -6.85
CA ASN A 79 -4.43 -11.87 -6.98
C ASN A 79 -4.97 -12.63 -5.77
N VAL A 80 -4.94 -11.99 -4.59
CA VAL A 80 -5.48 -12.54 -3.34
C VAL A 80 -6.38 -11.54 -2.63
N ASP A 81 -7.24 -12.03 -1.75
CA ASP A 81 -8.09 -11.22 -0.88
C ASP A 81 -8.01 -11.71 0.57
N ILE A 82 -8.64 -10.97 1.49
CA ILE A 82 -8.59 -11.25 2.94
C ILE A 82 -9.20 -12.60 3.35
N ASN A 83 -9.97 -13.26 2.46
CA ASN A 83 -10.56 -14.57 2.71
C ASN A 83 -9.74 -15.72 2.08
N THR A 84 -8.89 -15.41 1.10
CA THR A 84 -8.13 -16.41 0.33
C THR A 84 -6.66 -16.48 0.74
N ALA A 85 -6.13 -15.43 1.37
CA ALA A 85 -4.77 -15.41 1.91
C ALA A 85 -4.71 -14.65 3.24
N GLY A 86 -3.62 -14.86 3.97
CA GLY A 86 -3.30 -14.18 5.22
C GLY A 86 -3.80 -14.94 6.44
N THR A 87 -3.40 -14.46 7.60
CA THR A 87 -3.70 -15.09 8.89
C THR A 87 -4.62 -14.17 9.68
N TRP A 88 -5.79 -14.70 10.05
CA TRP A 88 -6.73 -14.07 10.97
C TRP A 88 -6.47 -14.50 12.41
N ASP A 89 -6.37 -13.51 13.29
CA ASP A 89 -6.42 -13.64 14.74
C ASP A 89 -7.73 -13.01 15.25
N PHE A 90 -8.45 -13.73 16.11
CA PHE A 90 -9.69 -13.27 16.75
C PHE A 90 -9.41 -13.12 18.25
N LEU A 91 -9.50 -11.89 18.76
CA LEU A 91 -9.17 -11.58 20.15
C LEU A 91 -10.40 -11.66 21.06
N ASP A 92 -10.16 -11.88 22.35
CA ASP A 92 -11.20 -12.01 23.37
C ASP A 92 -12.09 -10.77 23.51
N ASP A 93 -11.55 -9.59 23.20
CA ASP A 93 -12.30 -8.33 23.21
C ASP A 93 -13.17 -8.12 21.96
N GLY A 94 -13.18 -9.10 21.04
CA GLY A 94 -13.91 -9.09 19.77
C GLY A 94 -13.17 -8.44 18.60
N THR A 95 -11.97 -7.88 18.84
CA THR A 95 -11.12 -7.34 17.78
C THR A 95 -10.66 -8.45 16.85
N LYS A 96 -10.65 -8.19 15.54
CA LYS A 96 -10.12 -9.11 14.53
C LYS A 96 -8.88 -8.49 13.91
N VAL A 97 -7.84 -9.29 13.73
CA VAL A 97 -6.59 -8.85 13.12
C VAL A 97 -6.25 -9.80 11.99
N TRP A 98 -6.08 -9.26 10.78
CA TRP A 98 -5.59 -10.00 9.63
C TRP A 98 -4.19 -9.53 9.26
N ARG A 99 -3.29 -10.47 9.02
CA ARG A 99 -1.92 -10.17 8.62
C ARG A 99 -1.50 -10.99 7.42
N LEU A 100 -0.75 -10.37 6.51
CA LEU A 100 -0.16 -11.03 5.35
C LEU A 100 1.22 -10.44 5.07
N GLY A 101 2.23 -11.30 4.93
CA GLY A 101 3.53 -10.92 4.40
C GLY A 101 3.59 -11.14 2.90
N ILE A 102 4.13 -10.17 2.15
CA ILE A 102 4.44 -10.34 0.72
C ILE A 102 5.90 -9.99 0.50
N SER A 103 6.63 -10.84 -0.21
CA SER A 103 8.04 -10.60 -0.52
C SER A 103 8.40 -10.87 -1.96
N ALA A 104 9.38 -10.13 -2.45
CA ALA A 104 10.02 -10.35 -3.72
C ALA A 104 11.53 -10.14 -3.55
N GLN A 105 12.30 -11.19 -3.81
CA GLN A 105 13.74 -11.22 -3.58
C GLN A 105 14.45 -10.12 -4.38
N ASP A 106 15.42 -9.45 -3.76
CA ASP A 106 16.23 -8.35 -4.32
C ASP A 106 15.43 -7.08 -4.71
N ALA A 107 14.16 -6.97 -4.29
CA ALA A 107 13.43 -5.71 -4.43
C ALA A 107 14.03 -4.64 -3.51
N LYS A 108 14.22 -3.42 -4.04
CA LYS A 108 14.60 -2.26 -3.23
C LYS A 108 13.43 -1.70 -2.42
N ALA A 109 12.23 -1.78 -2.97
CA ALA A 109 10.98 -1.45 -2.30
C ALA A 109 9.82 -2.16 -2.99
N LEU A 110 8.70 -2.25 -2.27
CA LEU A 110 7.43 -2.77 -2.76
C LEU A 110 6.32 -1.73 -2.60
N ALA A 111 5.40 -1.66 -3.55
CA ALA A 111 4.14 -0.93 -3.41
C ALA A 111 2.97 -1.86 -3.74
N VAL A 112 1.89 -1.81 -2.98
CA VAL A 112 0.76 -2.72 -3.13
C VAL A 112 -0.36 -2.05 -3.93
N TYR A 113 -0.93 -2.78 -4.89
CA TYR A 113 -2.01 -2.34 -5.76
C TYR A 113 -3.25 -3.21 -5.55
N TYR A 114 -4.37 -2.56 -5.31
CA TYR A 114 -5.65 -3.18 -5.01
C TYR A 114 -6.62 -2.94 -6.18
N ASP A 115 -7.31 -4.01 -6.62
CA ASP A 115 -8.44 -3.87 -7.54
C ASP A 115 -9.73 -3.54 -6.81
N LYS A 116 -9.87 -4.00 -5.55
CA LYS A 116 -10.91 -3.56 -4.62
C LYS A 116 -10.31 -3.14 -3.29
N PHE A 117 -10.66 -1.95 -2.85
CA PHE A 117 -10.22 -1.35 -1.60
C PHE A 117 -11.39 -0.62 -0.96
N HIS A 118 -11.94 -1.24 0.08
CA HIS A 118 -12.99 -0.66 0.89
C HIS A 118 -12.75 -0.99 2.35
N LEU A 119 -12.42 0.03 3.13
CA LEU A 119 -12.32 -0.05 4.59
C LEU A 119 -13.63 0.43 5.22
N THR A 120 -14.14 -0.29 6.20
CA THR A 120 -15.35 0.07 6.94
C THR A 120 -15.02 0.96 8.15
N PRO A 121 -15.95 1.77 8.68
CA PRO A 121 -15.74 2.44 9.96
C PRO A 121 -15.37 1.42 11.05
N GLY A 122 -14.33 1.72 11.83
CA GLY A 122 -13.76 0.78 12.81
C GLY A 122 -12.73 -0.19 12.24
N SER A 123 -12.42 -0.12 10.94
CA SER A 123 -11.29 -0.84 10.35
C SER A 123 -10.10 0.07 10.08
N ARG A 124 -8.88 -0.46 10.30
CA ARG A 124 -7.61 0.23 10.11
C ARG A 124 -6.61 -0.70 9.41
N LEU A 125 -6.04 -0.26 8.29
CA LEU A 125 -4.99 -0.98 7.57
C LEU A 125 -3.64 -0.29 7.74
N PHE A 126 -2.62 -1.06 8.08
CA PHE A 126 -1.23 -0.65 8.13
C PHE A 126 -0.40 -1.44 7.14
N LEU A 127 0.64 -0.79 6.60
CA LEU A 127 1.71 -1.49 5.88
C LEU A 127 3.04 -1.13 6.50
N TYR A 128 3.95 -2.09 6.60
CA TYR A 128 5.28 -1.87 7.17
C TYR A 128 6.35 -2.78 6.58
N ASN A 129 7.59 -2.31 6.64
CA ASN A 129 8.74 -3.10 6.19
C ASN A 129 9.16 -4.16 7.22
N GLN A 130 10.00 -5.10 6.79
CA GLN A 130 10.50 -6.20 7.63
C GLN A 130 11.12 -5.73 8.96
N ASN A 131 11.85 -4.62 8.93
CA ASN A 131 12.54 -4.08 10.10
C ASN A 131 11.65 -3.18 10.99
N ARG A 132 10.38 -2.99 10.61
CA ARG A 132 9.36 -2.22 11.34
C ARG A 132 9.66 -0.73 11.52
N LYS A 133 10.68 -0.19 10.84
CA LYS A 133 11.04 1.23 10.94
C LYS A 133 10.22 2.12 10.02
N GLN A 134 9.73 1.55 8.91
CA GLN A 134 8.81 2.24 8.03
C GLN A 134 7.43 1.66 8.22
N VAL A 135 6.49 2.51 8.61
CA VAL A 135 5.08 2.19 8.78
C VAL A 135 4.26 3.26 8.08
N ILE A 136 3.30 2.85 7.27
CA ILE A 136 2.31 3.75 6.67
C ILE A 136 0.90 3.34 7.11
N GLY A 137 0.00 4.32 7.12
CA GLY A 137 -1.34 4.20 7.67
C GLY A 137 -1.50 4.96 9.01
N SER A 138 -2.49 4.64 9.85
CA SER A 138 -3.60 3.76 9.51
C SER A 138 -4.38 4.33 8.32
N PHE A 139 -4.62 3.52 7.30
CA PHE A 139 -5.68 3.79 6.34
C PHE A 139 -7.01 3.33 6.95
N ASP A 140 -8.09 4.08 6.75
CA ASP A 140 -9.44 3.71 7.19
C ASP A 140 -10.49 4.09 6.12
N HIS A 141 -11.77 3.99 6.45
CA HIS A 141 -12.88 4.32 5.55
C HIS A 141 -12.78 5.69 4.87
N ARG A 142 -12.07 6.66 5.44
CA ARG A 142 -11.83 8.00 4.85
C ARG A 142 -10.89 7.95 3.65
N ASN A 143 -10.12 6.89 3.51
CA ASN A 143 -9.23 6.65 2.36
C ASN A 143 -9.95 5.98 1.18
N ASN A 144 -11.20 5.51 1.36
CA ASN A 144 -11.97 4.91 0.27
C ASN A 144 -12.17 5.93 -0.85
N SER A 145 -11.89 5.50 -2.09
CA SER A 145 -12.06 6.34 -3.26
C SER A 145 -13.55 6.62 -3.50
N ARG A 146 -13.86 7.85 -3.91
CA ARG A 146 -15.24 8.26 -4.28
C ARG A 146 -15.62 7.84 -5.70
N PHE A 147 -14.64 7.43 -6.51
CA PHE A 147 -14.78 7.30 -7.96
C PHE A 147 -14.43 5.90 -8.49
N GLY A 148 -14.23 4.92 -7.59
CA GLY A 148 -13.94 3.53 -7.95
C GLY A 148 -13.25 2.78 -6.81
N ASP A 149 -13.04 1.48 -7.01
CA ASP A 149 -12.59 0.57 -5.95
C ASP A 149 -11.08 0.38 -5.89
N LYS A 150 -10.33 0.94 -6.85
CA LYS A 150 -8.89 0.75 -6.94
C LYS A 150 -8.14 1.63 -5.96
N PHE A 151 -7.06 1.10 -5.41
CA PHE A 151 -6.17 1.83 -4.51
C PHE A 151 -4.72 1.37 -4.71
N SER A 152 -3.78 2.22 -4.33
CA SER A 152 -2.37 1.85 -4.25
C SER A 152 -1.75 2.52 -3.03
N THR A 153 -0.76 1.86 -2.45
CA THR A 153 -0.04 2.37 -1.29
C THR A 153 1.28 3.00 -1.69
N GLN A 154 1.83 3.81 -0.78
CA GLN A 154 3.20 4.31 -0.87
C GLN A 154 4.19 3.14 -0.88
N ILE A 155 5.39 3.41 -1.40
CA ILE A 155 6.48 2.43 -1.39
C ILE A 155 6.87 2.08 0.05
N ILE A 156 7.14 0.80 0.28
CA ILE A 156 7.69 0.23 1.50
C ILE A 156 9.08 -0.32 1.16
N GLU A 157 10.10 0.21 1.81
CA GLU A 157 11.51 -0.14 1.58
C GLU A 157 11.82 -1.58 1.95
N GLY A 158 12.67 -2.20 1.13
CA GLY A 158 13.12 -3.57 1.26
C GLY A 158 12.28 -4.58 0.50
N GLU A 159 12.65 -5.84 0.68
CA GLU A 159 12.11 -6.98 -0.06
C GLU A 159 10.74 -7.46 0.44
N THR A 160 10.31 -6.97 1.61
CA THR A 160 9.11 -7.45 2.29
C THR A 160 8.24 -6.29 2.73
N THR A 161 6.97 -6.36 2.35
CA THR A 161 5.90 -5.54 2.94
C THR A 161 4.95 -6.45 3.71
N TRP A 162 4.66 -6.07 4.94
CA TRP A 162 3.60 -6.67 5.74
C TRP A 162 2.36 -5.81 5.67
N LEU A 163 1.21 -6.44 5.55
CA LEU A 163 -0.09 -5.82 5.66
C LEU A 163 -0.72 -6.25 6.97
N GLU A 164 -1.30 -5.31 7.70
CA GLU A 164 -2.02 -5.59 8.94
C GLU A 164 -3.33 -4.81 8.99
N LEU A 165 -4.42 -5.54 8.92
CA LEU A 165 -5.77 -5.02 9.00
C LEU A 165 -6.34 -5.33 10.39
N ILE A 166 -6.76 -4.29 11.09
CA ILE A 166 -7.41 -4.37 12.40
C ILE A 166 -8.88 -3.98 12.19
N ILE A 167 -9.79 -4.77 12.76
CA ILE A 167 -11.22 -4.50 12.77
C ILE A 167 -11.68 -4.47 14.23
N ASP A 168 -12.16 -3.30 14.66
CA ASP A 168 -12.70 -3.08 15.99
C ASP A 168 -13.94 -3.97 16.23
N ALA A 169 -14.14 -4.40 17.47
CA ALA A 169 -15.24 -5.31 17.85
C ALA A 169 -16.65 -4.77 17.52
N ASN A 170 -16.80 -3.44 17.40
CA ASN A 170 -18.06 -2.76 17.09
C ASN A 170 -18.27 -2.51 15.59
N ALA A 171 -17.33 -2.91 14.72
CA ALA A 171 -17.48 -2.74 13.29
C ALA A 171 -18.64 -3.63 12.78
N SER A 172 -19.58 -3.02 12.06
CA SER A 172 -20.79 -3.69 11.58
C SER A 172 -20.58 -4.53 10.32
N GLU A 173 -19.52 -4.25 9.56
CA GLU A 173 -19.26 -4.84 8.25
C GLU A 173 -17.77 -5.17 8.07
N MET A 174 -17.50 -6.23 7.31
CA MET A 174 -16.14 -6.59 6.93
C MET A 174 -15.64 -5.67 5.81
N PRO A 175 -14.38 -5.21 5.87
CA PRO A 175 -13.76 -4.51 4.76
C PRO A 175 -13.56 -5.46 3.57
N VAL A 176 -13.34 -4.88 2.39
CA VAL A 176 -13.02 -5.60 1.15
C VAL A 176 -11.65 -5.14 0.67
N LEU A 177 -10.67 -6.04 0.69
CA LEU A 177 -9.35 -5.80 0.12
C LEU A 177 -9.01 -6.94 -0.85
N GLU A 178 -8.85 -6.60 -2.12
CA GLU A 178 -8.41 -7.49 -3.19
C GLU A 178 -7.08 -6.97 -3.74
N ILE A 179 -6.00 -7.64 -3.37
CA ILE A 179 -4.63 -7.31 -3.77
C ILE A 179 -4.39 -7.92 -5.14
N ALA A 180 -4.36 -7.07 -6.15
CA ALA A 180 -4.13 -7.48 -7.53
C ALA A 180 -2.64 -7.69 -7.79
N LYS A 181 -1.82 -6.69 -7.45
CA LYS A 181 -0.40 -6.66 -7.84
C LYS A 181 0.48 -6.04 -6.77
N VAL A 182 1.77 -6.31 -6.86
CA VAL A 182 2.83 -5.59 -6.16
C VAL A 182 3.79 -5.02 -7.18
N SER A 183 4.13 -3.73 -7.05
CA SER A 183 5.24 -3.15 -7.80
C SER A 183 6.55 -3.58 -7.15
N TYR A 184 7.37 -4.30 -7.90
CA TYR A 184 8.76 -4.64 -7.60
C TYR A 184 9.65 -3.48 -8.06
N LEU A 185 10.08 -2.62 -7.14
CA LEU A 185 11.01 -1.54 -7.46
C LEU A 185 12.44 -2.05 -7.37
N TYR A 186 13.21 -1.92 -8.44
CA TYR A 186 14.61 -2.38 -8.52
C TYR A 186 15.62 -1.23 -8.61
N ARG A 187 15.16 0.01 -8.86
CA ARG A 187 16.00 1.22 -8.86
C ARG A 187 15.17 2.47 -8.55
N GLY A 188 15.83 3.60 -8.26
CA GLY A 188 15.16 4.88 -7.97
C GLY A 188 14.50 4.94 -6.58
N VAL A 189 14.98 4.12 -5.65
CA VAL A 189 14.61 4.11 -4.23
C VAL A 189 15.87 4.54 -3.48
N GLU A 190 15.97 5.84 -3.18
CA GLU A 190 17.08 6.50 -2.47
C GLU A 190 16.54 7.62 -1.58
#